data_AF-B5VVK8-F1
#
_entry.id   AF-B5VVK8-F1
#
_cell.length_a   1.000
_cell.length_b   1.000
_cell.length_c   1.000
_cell.angle_alpha   90.00
_cell.angle_beta   90.00
_cell.angle_gamma   90.00
#
_symmetry.space_group_name_H-M   'P 1'
#
loop_
_entity.id
_entity.type
_entity.pdbx_description
1 polymer ?
#
loop_
_entity_poly.entity_id
_entity_poly.type
_entity_poly.pdbx_seq_one_letter_code
_entity_poly.pdbx_strand_id
1 'polypeptide(L)'
;MMTKCPVCETEYTENEVETCSVCGYDLTPYPPIDEIPSELWEKEKKRIAVAKRVWKSSQSQVKSAQLMVSHLQSYLYETTRNIYGFTQSQSQLPSQSQAIASQSQLLSRLESQSQAIASQSQLLSRLESQVKAIASQLPSQSQAIASQLPSQSQAIASQLPSQSQAIASQLPSQSQAIASQLQSQSQAIASQLQSQSQVIASQLQSQSQAIASQLQSQSQVIASQLQSQSQVIASQLQSQSQAIASQSQLLSRLESQVEAIAFQLPSQSQAIASQSQLLSRLESQSQAIASQLPSQSQAIASQLPSQSQAIASQLPSQSQAIASQLPSQSQAIASQLPSQSQAIASQLDESITEAVADITSIVSSSSGFDYSQLDRLLKSGQWEAADEETTKMMCRVAGKTSRRYLDDDDIKNFPGEDLRIIDGLWVKHSRGRFGFSVQKQIYINCGGLPDGRYPGDTIWERYCGEVGWRVNGSYISWSDCTFSAAAPLGHLPARFVGVGWWLGFGVGLVRRRLALFSRAETCRL
;
A
#
# COMPACT_ATOMS: atom_id res chain seq x y z
N MET A 1 200.32 101.25 39.00
CA MET A 1 199.35 101.43 40.10
C MET A 1 197.97 101.10 39.54
N MET A 2 197.06 100.54 40.35
CA MET A 2 195.66 100.36 39.93
C MET A 2 194.88 101.63 40.22
N THR A 3 194.10 102.08 39.24
CA THR A 3 193.40 103.35 39.26
C THR A 3 191.90 103.10 39.08
N LYS A 4 191.05 104.00 39.57
CA LYS A 4 189.59 103.83 39.53
C LYS A 4 188.98 104.70 38.44
N CYS A 5 188.06 104.12 37.68
CA CYS A 5 187.31 104.87 36.69
C CYS A 5 186.53 105.98 37.40
N PRO A 6 186.71 107.24 37.03
CA PRO A 6 186.13 108.34 37.76
C PRO A 6 184.61 108.40 37.63
N VAL A 7 183.99 107.66 36.70
CA VAL A 7 182.55 107.68 36.43
C VAL A 7 181.80 106.55 37.14
N CYS A 8 182.27 105.32 36.99
CA CYS A 8 181.60 104.14 37.54
C CYS A 8 182.39 103.44 38.64
N GLU A 9 183.56 103.97 39.01
CA GLU A 9 184.43 103.49 40.09
C GLU A 9 184.96 102.06 39.91
N THR A 10 184.74 101.47 38.73
CA THR A 10 185.32 100.18 38.37
C THR A 10 186.84 100.32 38.28
N GLU A 11 187.55 99.37 38.89
CA GLU A 11 189.01 99.33 38.88
C GLU A 11 189.54 98.94 37.51
N TYR A 12 190.61 99.61 37.09
CA TYR A 12 191.33 99.30 35.87
C TYR A 12 192.83 99.53 36.05
N THR A 13 193.63 98.92 35.19
CA THR A 13 195.08 99.06 35.17
C THR A 13 195.49 100.23 34.28
N GLU A 14 196.29 101.14 34.83
CA GLU A 14 196.74 102.36 34.18
C GLU A 14 197.65 102.01 32.97
N ASN A 15 197.33 102.53 31.77
CA ASN A 15 197.98 102.31 30.45
C ASN A 15 197.63 101.02 29.67
N GLU A 16 196.70 100.18 30.14
CA GLU A 16 196.28 98.99 29.37
C GLU A 16 194.95 99.16 28.62
N VAL A 17 194.14 100.15 29.01
CA VAL A 17 192.81 100.37 28.42
C VAL A 17 192.54 101.85 28.27
N GLU A 18 192.10 102.22 27.06
CA GLU A 18 191.73 103.59 26.72
C GLU A 18 190.33 103.95 27.20
N THR A 19 189.44 102.97 27.44
CA THR A 19 188.06 103.22 27.87
C THR A 19 187.56 102.18 28.88
N CYS A 20 186.60 102.56 29.73
CA CYS A 20 186.05 101.70 30.77
C CYS A 20 185.04 100.69 30.23
N SER A 21 185.19 99.39 30.51
CA SER A 21 184.30 98.32 30.03
C SER A 21 182.87 98.38 30.58
N VAL A 22 182.66 99.05 31.72
CA VAL A 22 181.36 99.12 32.37
C VAL A 22 180.57 100.34 31.87
N CYS A 23 181.19 101.52 31.87
CA CYS A 23 180.49 102.77 31.52
C CYS A 23 180.95 103.42 30.22
N GLY A 24 181.99 102.90 29.57
CA GLY A 24 182.54 103.42 28.30
C GLY A 24 183.39 104.68 28.41
N TYR A 25 183.70 105.17 29.61
CA TYR A 25 184.44 106.43 29.81
C TYR A 25 185.90 106.33 29.36
N ASP A 26 186.44 107.34 28.67
CA ASP A 26 187.83 107.45 28.22
C ASP A 26 188.80 107.70 29.39
N LEU A 27 189.90 106.93 29.46
CA LEU A 27 190.82 106.82 30.61
C LEU A 27 192.26 107.19 30.26
N THR A 28 192.51 107.77 29.08
CA THR A 28 193.86 108.03 28.54
C THR A 28 194.60 109.15 29.30
N PRO A 29 195.83 108.94 29.81
CA PRO A 29 196.54 109.93 30.62
C PRO A 29 197.29 111.00 29.80
N TYR A 30 197.47 112.19 30.39
CA TYR A 30 198.09 113.37 29.74
C TYR A 30 199.64 113.39 29.86
N PRO A 31 200.37 113.92 28.85
CA PRO A 31 201.84 113.90 28.83
C PRO A 31 202.46 114.92 29.79
N PRO A 32 203.69 114.68 30.30
CA PRO A 32 204.28 115.50 31.34
C PRO A 32 204.95 116.74 30.75
N ILE A 33 204.50 117.93 31.17
CA ILE A 33 205.15 119.21 30.93
C ILE A 33 204.94 120.06 32.19
N ASP A 34 205.94 120.86 32.55
CA ASP A 34 206.09 121.44 33.89
C ASP A 34 205.04 122.45 34.32
N GLU A 35 204.14 122.93 33.44
CA GLU A 35 203.01 123.74 33.88
C GLU A 35 201.81 123.64 32.94
N ILE A 36 200.70 123.12 33.49
CA ILE A 36 199.41 123.05 32.80
C ILE A 36 198.47 124.16 33.32
N PRO A 37 197.78 124.89 32.41
CA PRO A 37 196.82 125.94 32.77
C PRO A 37 195.51 125.43 33.38
N SER A 38 195.01 126.18 34.36
CA SER A 38 193.89 125.83 35.23
C SER A 38 192.51 125.75 34.57
N GLU A 39 192.29 126.33 33.39
CA GLU A 39 191.00 126.22 32.67
C GLU A 39 190.69 124.80 32.16
N LEU A 40 191.72 123.99 31.90
CA LEU A 40 191.56 122.63 31.41
C LEU A 40 191.04 121.68 32.51
N TRP A 41 191.47 121.87 33.76
CA TRP A 41 191.07 120.99 34.86
C TRP A 41 189.58 121.09 35.21
N GLU A 42 189.01 122.29 35.08
CA GLU A 42 187.57 122.50 35.30
C GLU A 42 186.71 121.90 34.18
N LYS A 43 187.22 121.84 32.94
CA LYS A 43 186.52 121.16 31.84
C LYS A 43 186.44 119.66 32.06
N GLU A 44 187.51 119.05 32.58
CA GLU A 44 187.56 117.61 32.80
C GLU A 44 186.64 117.16 33.94
N LYS A 45 186.60 117.92 35.05
CA LYS A 45 185.62 117.68 36.12
C LYS A 45 184.18 117.69 35.60
N LYS A 46 183.85 118.62 34.70
CA LYS A 46 182.51 118.69 34.10
C LYS A 46 182.20 117.50 33.20
N ARG A 47 183.18 117.00 32.45
CA ARG A 47 183.00 115.78 31.61
C ARG A 47 182.70 114.55 32.46
N ILE A 48 183.48 114.32 33.51
CA ILE A 48 183.26 113.22 34.45
C ILE A 48 181.85 113.30 35.07
N ALA A 49 181.41 114.50 35.48
CA ALA A 49 180.10 114.69 36.10
C ALA A 49 178.92 114.39 35.14
N VAL A 50 179.08 114.68 33.85
CA VAL A 50 178.05 114.34 32.83
C VAL A 50 178.01 112.83 32.63
N ALA A 51 179.16 112.19 32.46
CA ALA A 51 179.23 110.75 32.27
C ALA A 51 178.62 109.97 33.45
N LYS A 52 178.82 110.43 34.70
CA LYS A 52 178.15 109.86 35.89
C LYS A 52 176.63 109.90 35.82
N ARG A 53 176.06 110.99 35.31
CA ARG A 53 174.61 111.14 35.19
C ARG A 53 174.02 110.19 34.15
N VAL A 54 174.68 110.07 33.00
CA VAL A 54 174.22 109.18 31.92
C VAL A 54 174.22 107.73 32.40
N TRP A 55 175.28 107.30 33.10
CA TRP A 55 175.38 105.96 33.66
C TRP A 55 174.30 105.64 34.71
N LYS A 56 173.97 106.60 35.59
CA LYS A 56 172.85 106.45 36.52
C LYS A 56 171.50 106.31 35.81
N SER A 57 171.30 107.08 34.72
CA SER A 57 170.05 107.03 33.95
C SER A 57 169.85 105.67 33.27
N SER A 58 170.90 105.11 32.66
CA SER A 58 170.83 103.83 31.96
C SER A 58 170.49 102.67 32.90
N GLN A 59 171.07 102.61 34.11
CA GLN A 59 170.69 101.60 35.11
C GLN A 59 169.20 101.67 35.51
N SER A 60 168.65 102.89 35.60
CA SER A 60 167.23 103.07 35.96
C SER A 60 166.31 102.51 34.87
N GLN A 61 166.66 102.69 33.59
CA GLN A 61 165.90 102.15 32.47
C GLN A 61 165.93 100.60 32.42
N VAL A 62 167.07 99.99 32.70
CA VAL A 62 167.19 98.51 32.74
C VAL A 62 166.31 97.92 33.84
N LYS A 63 166.31 98.52 35.04
CA LYS A 63 165.39 98.11 36.12
C LYS A 63 163.92 98.23 35.72
N SER A 64 163.55 99.31 35.04
CA SER A 64 162.17 99.49 34.55
C SER A 64 161.76 98.43 33.52
N ALA A 65 162.66 98.06 32.61
CA ALA A 65 162.40 97.04 31.59
C ALA A 65 162.23 95.64 32.21
N GLN A 66 163.06 95.28 33.20
CA GLN A 66 162.92 94.01 33.92
C GLN A 66 161.58 93.89 34.64
N LEU A 67 161.06 94.98 35.21
CA LEU A 67 159.76 95.00 35.87
C LEU A 67 158.62 94.71 34.88
N MET A 68 158.66 95.28 33.66
CA MET A 68 157.67 95.01 32.61
C MET A 68 157.68 93.55 32.15
N VAL A 69 158.87 92.96 31.97
CA VAL A 69 158.98 91.54 31.55
C VAL A 69 158.34 90.62 32.58
N SER A 70 158.58 90.86 33.87
CA SER A 70 157.96 90.08 34.94
C SER A 70 156.43 90.19 34.93
N HIS A 71 155.88 91.38 34.65
CA HIS A 71 154.43 91.60 34.55
C HIS A 71 153.82 90.84 33.36
N LEU A 72 154.46 90.88 32.18
CA LEU A 72 153.98 90.16 30.99
C LEU A 72 154.04 88.64 31.16
N GLN A 73 155.06 88.12 31.85
CA GLN A 73 155.13 86.69 32.17
C GLN A 73 153.97 86.24 33.06
N SER A 74 153.60 87.05 34.07
CA SER A 74 152.43 86.77 34.91
C SER A 74 151.14 86.75 34.07
N TYR A 75 150.96 87.73 33.19
CA TYR A 75 149.76 87.83 32.35
C TYR A 75 149.63 86.64 31.37
N LEU A 76 150.75 86.22 30.74
CA LEU A 76 150.76 85.05 29.87
C LEU A 76 150.39 83.77 30.62
N TYR A 77 150.96 83.57 31.81
CA TYR A 77 150.66 82.38 32.63
C TYR A 77 149.17 82.30 33.01
N GLU A 78 148.57 83.42 33.40
CA GLU A 78 147.16 83.50 33.76
C GLU A 78 146.24 83.27 32.54
N THR A 79 146.61 83.82 31.38
CA THR A 79 145.89 83.59 30.12
C THR A 79 145.94 82.12 29.69
N THR A 80 147.12 81.48 29.77
CA THR A 80 147.27 80.05 29.48
C THR A 80 146.41 79.19 30.41
N ARG A 81 146.38 79.49 31.72
CA ARG A 81 145.52 78.77 32.68
C ARG A 81 144.04 78.85 32.29
N ASN A 82 143.56 80.03 31.90
CA ASN A 82 142.16 80.22 31.48
C ASN A 82 141.81 79.42 30.21
N ILE A 83 142.72 79.38 29.23
CA ILE A 83 142.53 78.59 28.00
C ILE A 83 142.42 77.09 28.29
N TYR A 84 143.29 76.57 29.18
CA TYR A 84 143.19 75.16 29.61
C TYR A 84 141.86 74.86 30.32
N GLY A 85 141.38 75.76 31.20
CA GLY A 85 140.08 75.62 31.86
C GLY A 85 138.90 75.62 30.88
N PHE A 86 138.94 76.48 29.85
CA PHE A 86 137.91 76.51 28.80
C PHE A 86 137.93 75.23 27.96
N THR A 87 139.11 74.76 27.55
CA THR A 87 139.26 73.53 26.76
C THR A 87 138.76 72.31 27.53
N GLN A 88 139.00 72.25 28.85
CA GLN A 88 138.48 71.20 29.72
C GLN A 88 136.96 71.25 29.86
N SER A 89 136.37 72.45 29.94
CA SER A 89 134.91 72.61 29.98
C SER A 89 134.27 72.22 28.65
N GLN A 90 134.91 72.58 27.52
CA GLN A 90 134.43 72.26 26.18
C GLN A 90 134.48 70.75 25.88
N SER A 91 135.48 70.02 26.39
CA SER A 91 135.56 68.57 26.23
C SER A 91 134.49 67.78 27.01
N GLN A 92 133.82 68.40 27.99
CA GLN A 92 132.70 67.82 28.73
C GLN A 92 131.32 68.06 28.09
N LEU A 93 131.20 68.97 27.11
CA LEU A 93 129.92 69.24 26.44
C LEU A 93 129.30 68.02 25.73
N PRO A 94 130.07 67.14 25.04
CA PRO A 94 129.51 65.95 24.40
C PRO A 94 128.95 64.91 25.38
N SER A 95 129.60 64.74 26.54
CA SER A 95 129.09 63.80 27.56
C SER A 95 127.85 64.35 28.26
N GLN A 96 127.78 65.67 28.49
CA GLN A 96 126.57 66.32 29.00
C GLN A 96 125.40 66.26 27.98
N SER A 97 125.66 66.43 26.68
CA SER A 97 124.62 66.31 25.66
C SER A 97 124.09 64.88 25.55
N GLN A 98 124.95 63.86 25.68
CA GLN A 98 124.54 62.46 25.77
C GLN A 98 123.74 62.16 27.04
N ALA A 99 124.10 62.77 28.18
CA ALA A 99 123.32 62.64 29.43
C ALA A 99 121.92 63.26 29.29
N ILE A 100 121.79 64.42 28.64
CA ILE A 100 120.49 65.05 28.36
C ILE A 100 119.67 64.22 27.36
N ALA A 101 120.30 63.66 26.33
CA ALA A 101 119.63 62.79 25.37
C ALA A 101 119.14 61.47 26.00
N SER A 102 119.92 60.88 26.92
CA SER A 102 119.48 59.69 27.66
C SER A 102 118.37 60.02 28.68
N GLN A 103 118.39 61.19 29.31
CA GLN A 103 117.28 61.66 30.14
C GLN A 103 115.99 61.91 29.34
N SER A 104 116.08 62.49 28.13
CA SER A 104 114.88 62.68 27.28
C SER A 104 114.32 61.34 26.77
N GLN A 105 115.18 60.36 26.50
CA GLN A 105 114.75 58.98 26.22
C GLN A 105 114.08 58.31 27.44
N LEU A 106 114.56 58.57 28.65
CA LEU A 106 113.90 58.08 29.87
C LEU A 106 112.54 58.74 30.10
N LEU A 107 112.42 60.04 29.85
CA LEU A 107 111.14 60.76 29.95
C LEU A 107 110.11 60.23 28.94
N SER A 108 110.49 60.00 27.68
CA SER A 108 109.58 59.40 26.69
C SER A 108 109.20 57.95 27.03
N ARG A 109 110.11 57.18 27.65
CA ARG A 109 109.79 55.86 28.20
C ARG A 109 108.82 55.94 29.38
N LEU A 110 108.99 56.89 30.29
CA LEU A 110 108.07 57.11 31.40
C LEU A 110 106.68 57.55 30.92
N GLU A 111 106.62 58.39 29.88
CA GLU A 111 105.36 58.83 29.27
C GLU A 111 104.63 57.70 28.54
N SER A 112 105.36 56.84 27.80
CA SER A 112 104.75 55.64 27.21
C SER A 112 104.28 54.64 28.26
N GLN A 113 105.00 54.49 29.38
CA GLN A 113 104.57 53.67 30.51
C GLN A 113 103.32 54.24 31.21
N SER A 114 103.21 55.55 31.38
CA SER A 114 102.02 56.16 31.98
C SER A 114 100.78 55.97 31.10
N GLN A 115 100.93 56.08 29.77
CA GLN A 115 99.86 55.75 28.82
C GLN A 115 99.48 54.27 28.86
N ALA A 116 100.46 53.37 28.98
CA ALA A 116 100.21 51.94 29.15
C ALA A 116 99.44 51.66 30.45
N ILE A 117 99.83 52.27 31.58
CA ILE A 117 99.12 52.15 32.85
C ILE A 117 97.70 52.71 32.75
N ALA A 118 97.50 53.84 32.08
CA ALA A 118 96.18 54.41 31.84
C ALA A 118 95.30 53.43 31.03
N SER A 119 95.82 52.84 29.96
CA SER A 119 95.07 51.82 29.19
C SER A 119 94.78 50.56 29.98
N GLN A 120 95.69 50.12 30.85
CA GLN A 120 95.46 49.00 31.77
C GLN A 120 94.36 49.32 32.80
N SER A 121 94.31 50.55 33.32
CA SER A 121 93.24 50.99 34.22
C SER A 121 91.86 51.01 33.53
N GLN A 122 91.82 51.37 32.24
CA GLN A 122 90.61 51.29 31.42
C GLN A 122 90.17 49.84 31.18
N LEU A 123 91.13 48.92 30.99
CA LEU A 123 90.83 47.48 30.89
C LEU A 123 90.30 46.91 32.22
N LEU A 124 90.89 47.29 33.35
CA LEU A 124 90.43 46.86 34.67
C LEU A 124 89.01 47.36 34.96
N SER A 125 88.70 48.63 34.68
CA SER A 125 87.33 49.15 34.85
C SER A 125 86.32 48.48 33.92
N ARG A 126 86.71 48.14 32.68
CA ARG A 126 85.88 47.31 31.78
C ARG A 126 85.65 45.92 32.34
N LEU A 127 86.69 45.25 32.84
CA LEU A 127 86.58 43.94 33.46
C LEU A 127 85.68 43.97 34.71
N GLU A 128 85.85 44.97 35.58
CA GLU A 128 84.98 45.16 36.74
C GLU A 128 83.52 45.36 36.34
N SER A 129 83.27 46.17 35.30
CA SER A 129 81.90 46.38 34.79
C SER A 129 81.30 45.09 34.22
N GLN A 130 82.08 44.28 33.51
CA GLN A 130 81.64 42.99 32.97
C GLN A 130 81.36 41.97 34.08
N VAL A 131 82.23 41.88 35.08
CA VAL A 131 82.02 41.02 36.25
C VAL A 131 80.76 41.43 37.00
N LYS A 132 80.51 42.74 37.18
CA LYS A 132 79.29 43.24 37.83
C LYS A 132 78.03 42.96 37.00
N ALA A 133 78.11 43.08 35.67
CA ALA A 133 77.02 42.72 34.78
C ALA A 133 76.71 41.22 34.84
N ILE A 134 77.72 40.35 34.78
CA ILE A 134 77.57 38.90 34.93
C ILE A 134 77.00 38.57 36.31
N ALA A 135 77.53 39.15 37.39
CA ALA A 135 77.08 38.91 38.76
C ALA A 135 75.63 39.36 39.02
N SER A 136 75.11 40.35 38.27
CA SER A 136 73.71 40.79 38.37
C SER A 136 72.76 40.00 37.46
N GLN A 137 73.24 39.49 36.33
CA GLN A 137 72.45 38.68 35.40
C GLN A 137 72.35 37.21 35.82
N LEU A 138 73.40 36.63 36.42
CA LEU A 138 73.43 35.22 36.79
C LEU A 138 72.32 34.82 37.79
N PRO A 139 72.05 35.60 38.87
CA PRO A 139 70.98 35.28 39.81
C PRO A 139 69.60 35.38 39.17
N SER A 140 69.35 36.40 38.35
CA SER A 140 68.05 36.58 37.68
C SER A 140 67.78 35.48 36.65
N GLN A 141 68.79 35.05 35.88
CA GLN A 141 68.67 33.91 34.97
C GLN A 141 68.50 32.59 35.75
N SER A 142 69.27 32.36 36.82
CA SER A 142 69.13 31.18 37.66
C SER A 142 67.74 31.10 38.30
N GLN A 143 67.20 32.22 38.78
CA GLN A 143 65.87 32.28 39.38
C GLN A 143 64.75 32.14 38.34
N ALA A 144 64.95 32.66 37.12
CA ALA A 144 64.03 32.42 36.01
C ALA A 144 63.97 30.92 35.64
N ILE A 145 65.13 30.26 35.55
CA ILE A 145 65.19 28.80 35.32
C ILE A 145 64.53 28.05 36.49
N ALA A 146 64.86 28.40 37.73
CA ALA A 146 64.34 27.76 38.93
C ALA A 146 62.81 27.95 39.11
N SER A 147 62.22 29.00 38.55
CA SER A 147 60.76 29.23 38.59
C SER A 147 60.02 28.65 37.38
N GLN A 148 60.65 28.62 36.20
CA GLN A 148 60.03 28.05 34.99
C GLN A 148 60.09 26.51 34.95
N LEU A 149 61.16 25.89 35.44
CA LEU A 149 61.30 24.44 35.37
C LEU A 149 60.21 23.69 36.19
N PRO A 150 59.92 24.08 37.45
CA PRO A 150 58.88 23.42 38.23
C PRO A 150 57.48 23.70 37.69
N SER A 151 57.21 24.93 37.22
CA SER A 151 55.91 25.28 36.66
C SER A 151 55.63 24.54 35.36
N GLN A 152 56.62 24.39 34.47
CA GLN A 152 56.49 23.54 33.28
C GLN A 152 56.35 22.06 33.63
N SER A 153 57.14 21.55 34.58
CA SER A 153 57.04 20.16 35.04
C SER A 153 55.65 19.87 35.63
N GLN A 154 55.11 20.79 36.42
CA GLN A 154 53.79 20.65 37.04
C GLN A 154 52.65 20.81 36.03
N ALA A 155 52.82 21.67 35.02
CA ALA A 155 51.89 21.76 33.89
C ALA A 155 51.85 20.43 33.11
N ILE A 156 53.01 19.83 32.81
CA ILE A 156 53.09 18.51 32.17
C ILE A 156 52.46 17.44 33.07
N ALA A 157 52.81 17.42 34.36
CA ALA A 157 52.30 16.45 35.32
C ALA A 157 50.78 16.54 35.58
N SER A 158 50.17 17.71 35.35
CA SER A 158 48.71 17.89 35.48
C SER A 158 47.96 17.67 34.17
N GLN A 159 48.56 18.02 33.03
CA GLN A 159 47.94 17.83 31.71
C GLN A 159 48.01 16.38 31.21
N LEU A 160 49.11 15.66 31.46
CA LEU A 160 49.26 14.30 30.95
C LEU A 160 48.22 13.32 31.53
N PRO A 161 47.97 13.30 32.86
CA PRO A 161 46.95 12.42 33.43
C PRO A 161 45.53 12.83 33.04
N SER A 162 45.24 14.13 32.98
CA SER A 162 43.92 14.62 32.58
C SER A 162 43.61 14.31 31.12
N GLN A 163 44.58 14.45 30.21
CA GLN A 163 44.42 14.01 28.82
C GLN A 163 44.31 12.49 28.71
N SER A 164 45.13 11.73 29.43
CA SER A 164 45.05 10.26 29.45
C SER A 164 43.69 9.78 29.96
N GLN A 165 43.16 10.41 31.01
CA GLN A 165 41.86 10.07 31.59
C GLN A 165 40.69 10.54 30.71
N ALA A 166 40.83 11.65 30.00
CA ALA A 166 39.88 12.06 28.97
C ALA A 166 39.83 11.04 27.82
N ILE A 167 40.97 10.58 27.33
CA ILE A 167 41.04 9.52 26.32
C ILE A 167 40.43 8.22 26.88
N ALA A 168 40.80 7.80 28.10
CA ALA A 168 40.31 6.58 28.73
C ALA A 168 38.80 6.60 29.04
N SER A 169 38.19 7.77 29.20
CA SER A 169 36.74 7.91 29.42
C SER A 169 35.95 8.09 28.11
N GLN A 170 36.54 8.75 27.11
CA GLN A 170 35.89 8.96 25.82
C GLN A 170 35.93 7.72 24.91
N LEU A 171 37.02 6.95 24.91
CA LEU A 171 37.14 5.78 24.04
C LEU A 171 36.06 4.72 24.33
N PRO A 172 35.82 4.30 25.59
CA PRO A 172 34.78 3.33 25.91
C PRO A 172 33.38 3.86 25.65
N SER A 173 33.11 5.13 25.96
CA SER A 173 31.79 5.73 25.73
C SER A 173 31.48 5.84 24.23
N GLN A 174 32.46 6.21 23.40
CA GLN A 174 32.29 6.19 21.94
C GLN A 174 32.12 4.76 21.39
N SER A 175 32.90 3.79 21.88
CA SER A 175 32.75 2.38 21.49
C SER A 175 31.36 1.85 21.85
N GLN A 176 30.87 2.16 23.05
CA GLN A 176 29.55 1.76 23.52
C GLN A 176 28.43 2.45 22.72
N ALA A 177 28.60 3.73 22.35
CA ALA A 177 27.66 4.44 21.49
C ALA A 177 27.57 3.81 20.10
N ILE A 178 28.73 3.48 19.48
CA ILE A 178 28.78 2.77 18.20
C ILE A 178 28.11 1.40 18.30
N ALA A 179 28.41 0.63 19.35
CA ALA A 179 27.80 -0.69 19.57
C ALA A 179 26.27 -0.58 19.76
N SER A 180 25.80 0.39 20.52
CA SER A 180 24.37 0.63 20.75
C SER A 180 23.66 1.07 19.48
N GLN A 181 24.31 1.89 18.65
CA GLN A 181 23.80 2.32 17.35
C GLN A 181 23.72 1.16 16.36
N LEU A 182 24.75 0.31 16.30
CA LEU A 182 24.74 -0.90 15.46
C LEU A 182 23.67 -1.90 15.92
N GLN A 183 23.51 -2.06 17.24
CA GLN A 183 22.49 -2.94 17.80
C GLN A 183 21.07 -2.43 17.50
N SER A 184 20.81 -1.14 17.70
CA SER A 184 19.50 -0.54 17.40
C SER A 184 19.18 -0.60 15.90
N GLN A 185 20.15 -0.33 15.03
CA GLN A 185 19.99 -0.47 13.59
C GLN A 185 19.72 -1.92 13.17
N SER A 186 20.45 -2.89 13.73
CA SER A 186 20.21 -4.31 13.42
C SER A 186 18.82 -4.78 13.85
N GLN A 187 18.34 -4.34 15.03
CA GLN A 187 16.99 -4.64 15.52
C GLN A 187 15.91 -3.98 14.66
N ALA A 188 16.15 -2.73 14.22
CA ALA A 188 15.24 -2.03 13.31
C ALA A 188 15.15 -2.75 11.95
N ILE A 189 16.28 -3.15 11.37
CA ILE A 189 16.32 -3.92 10.11
C ILE A 189 15.59 -5.27 10.29
N ALA A 190 15.84 -5.99 11.38
CA ALA A 190 15.17 -7.26 11.65
C ALA A 190 13.65 -7.10 11.79
N SER A 191 13.20 -6.07 12.52
CA SER A 191 11.78 -5.76 12.70
C SER A 191 11.11 -5.35 11.39
N GLN A 192 11.81 -4.55 10.57
CA GLN A 192 11.35 -4.15 9.24
C GLN A 192 11.20 -5.38 8.32
N LEU A 193 12.20 -6.26 8.27
CA LEU A 193 12.15 -7.50 7.49
C LEU A 193 11.03 -8.43 7.96
N GLN A 194 10.85 -8.59 9.28
CA GLN A 194 9.79 -9.42 9.84
C GLN A 194 8.40 -8.86 9.50
N SER A 195 8.19 -7.55 9.65
CA SER A 195 6.92 -6.91 9.30
C SER A 195 6.61 -7.02 7.81
N GLN A 196 7.59 -6.78 6.93
CA GLN A 196 7.42 -6.94 5.49
C GLN A 196 7.12 -8.39 5.11
N SER A 197 7.80 -9.37 5.72
CA SER A 197 7.53 -10.79 5.50
C SER A 197 6.10 -11.16 5.90
N GLN A 198 5.61 -10.68 7.05
CA GLN A 198 4.23 -10.89 7.49
C GLN A 198 3.21 -10.26 6.54
N VAL A 199 3.47 -9.04 6.07
CA VAL A 199 2.60 -8.37 5.08
C VAL A 199 2.56 -9.19 3.79
N ILE A 200 3.71 -9.59 3.23
CA ILE A 200 3.76 -10.42 2.02
C ILE A 200 3.01 -11.74 2.20
N ALA A 201 3.21 -12.43 3.34
CA ALA A 201 2.51 -13.68 3.64
C ALA A 201 0.99 -13.48 3.72
N SER A 202 0.52 -12.43 4.41
CA SER A 202 -0.90 -12.11 4.52
C SER A 202 -1.52 -11.73 3.17
N GLN A 203 -0.78 -11.00 2.32
CA GLN A 203 -1.22 -10.62 0.98
C GLN A 203 -1.35 -11.87 0.09
N LEU A 204 -0.35 -12.75 0.08
CA LEU A 204 -0.40 -14.02 -0.66
C LEU A 204 -1.53 -14.93 -0.17
N GLN A 205 -1.74 -15.01 1.14
CA GLN A 205 -2.85 -15.78 1.72
C GLN A 205 -4.20 -15.23 1.28
N SER A 206 -4.40 -13.90 1.37
CA SER A 206 -5.65 -13.26 0.94
C SER A 206 -5.91 -13.44 -0.56
N GLN A 207 -4.88 -13.31 -1.40
CA GLN A 207 -4.99 -13.52 -2.85
C GLN A 207 -5.31 -14.98 -3.18
N SER A 208 -4.67 -15.95 -2.52
CA SER A 208 -4.96 -17.36 -2.76
C SER A 208 -6.39 -17.73 -2.36
N GLN A 209 -6.89 -17.21 -1.24
CA GLN A 209 -8.28 -17.39 -0.82
C GLN A 209 -9.28 -16.73 -1.78
N ALA A 210 -8.96 -15.54 -2.30
CA ALA A 210 -9.78 -14.86 -3.30
C ALA A 210 -9.85 -15.65 -4.61
N ILE A 211 -8.71 -16.15 -5.11
CA ILE A 211 -8.65 -17.01 -6.30
C ILE A 211 -9.45 -18.30 -6.08
N ALA A 212 -9.28 -18.97 -4.94
CA ALA A 212 -10.02 -20.19 -4.62
C ALA A 212 -11.54 -19.94 -4.58
N SER A 213 -11.98 -18.85 -3.94
CA SER A 213 -13.39 -18.47 -3.86
C SER A 213 -13.98 -18.14 -5.23
N GLN A 214 -13.20 -17.47 -6.10
CA GLN A 214 -13.59 -17.15 -7.47
C GLN A 214 -13.71 -18.40 -8.34
N LEU A 215 -12.75 -19.34 -8.23
CA LEU A 215 -12.82 -20.62 -8.94
C LEU A 215 -14.01 -21.47 -8.46
N GLN A 216 -14.26 -21.50 -7.15
CA GLN A 216 -15.40 -22.22 -6.58
C GLN A 216 -16.73 -21.64 -7.06
N SER A 217 -16.89 -20.31 -7.04
CA SER A 217 -18.13 -19.67 -7.51
C SER A 217 -18.34 -19.87 -9.01
N GLN A 218 -17.30 -19.74 -9.83
CA GLN A 218 -17.37 -20.04 -11.27
C GLN A 218 -17.72 -21.50 -11.55
N SER A 219 -17.12 -22.45 -10.81
CA SER A 219 -17.44 -23.87 -10.94
C SER A 219 -18.91 -24.16 -10.61
N GLN A 220 -19.45 -23.56 -9.54
CA GLN A 220 -20.87 -23.69 -9.18
C GLN A 220 -21.80 -23.10 -10.25
N VAL A 221 -21.46 -21.93 -10.80
CA VAL A 221 -22.22 -21.32 -11.90
C VAL A 221 -22.23 -22.23 -13.12
N ILE A 222 -21.06 -22.73 -13.56
CA ILE A 222 -20.95 -23.66 -14.68
C ILE A 222 -21.76 -24.93 -14.44
N ALA A 223 -21.68 -25.52 -13.24
CA ALA A 223 -22.44 -26.70 -12.88
C ALA A 223 -23.96 -26.45 -12.93
N SER A 224 -24.44 -25.34 -12.39
CA SER A 224 -25.86 -24.97 -12.43
C SER A 224 -26.36 -24.66 -13.85
N GLN A 225 -25.51 -24.06 -14.69
CA GLN A 225 -25.82 -23.79 -16.09
C GLN A 225 -25.90 -25.09 -16.90
N LEU A 226 -24.96 -26.02 -16.70
CA LEU A 226 -24.99 -27.34 -17.34
C LEU A 226 -26.20 -28.15 -16.88
N GLN A 227 -26.53 -28.13 -15.59
CA GLN A 227 -27.70 -28.82 -15.05
C GLN A 227 -29.00 -28.26 -15.62
N SER A 228 -29.17 -26.94 -15.64
CA SER A 228 -30.37 -26.31 -16.21
C SER A 228 -30.48 -26.56 -17.72
N GLN A 229 -29.39 -26.47 -18.49
CA GLN A 229 -29.40 -26.82 -19.91
C GLN A 229 -29.74 -28.30 -20.13
N SER A 230 -29.19 -29.22 -19.32
CA SER A 230 -29.51 -30.64 -19.40
C SER A 230 -30.99 -30.90 -19.13
N GLN A 231 -31.59 -30.24 -18.13
CA GLN A 231 -33.02 -30.34 -17.83
C GLN A 231 -33.89 -29.80 -18.98
N VAL A 232 -33.50 -28.65 -19.57
CA VAL A 232 -34.21 -28.09 -20.74
C VAL A 232 -34.15 -29.08 -21.91
N ILE A 233 -32.97 -29.59 -22.25
CA ILE A 233 -32.81 -30.60 -23.32
C ILE A 233 -33.66 -31.84 -23.04
N ALA A 234 -33.63 -32.35 -21.81
CA ALA A 234 -34.44 -33.52 -21.43
C ALA A 234 -35.94 -33.26 -21.59
N SER A 235 -36.44 -32.11 -21.14
CA SER A 235 -37.84 -31.72 -21.29
C SER A 235 -38.25 -31.50 -22.77
N GLN A 236 -37.35 -30.96 -23.58
CA GLN A 236 -37.54 -30.79 -25.02
C GLN A 236 -37.62 -32.14 -25.73
N LEU A 237 -36.71 -33.07 -25.41
CA LEU A 237 -36.72 -34.43 -25.97
C LEU A 237 -37.97 -35.20 -25.52
N GLN A 238 -38.38 -35.06 -24.27
CA GLN A 238 -39.59 -35.71 -23.75
C GLN A 238 -40.85 -35.18 -24.44
N SER A 239 -40.99 -33.86 -24.58
CA SER A 239 -42.13 -33.25 -25.29
C SER A 239 -42.16 -33.62 -26.77
N GLN A 240 -41.00 -33.67 -27.45
CA GLN A 240 -40.91 -34.17 -28.82
C GLN A 240 -41.28 -35.65 -28.93
N SER A 241 -40.81 -36.49 -27.99
CA SER A 241 -41.17 -37.91 -27.94
C SER A 241 -42.68 -38.12 -27.78
N GLN A 242 -43.32 -37.35 -26.88
CA GLN A 242 -44.77 -37.37 -26.70
C GLN A 242 -45.51 -36.88 -27.96
N ALA A 243 -45.00 -35.82 -28.62
CA ALA A 243 -45.57 -35.34 -29.87
C ALA A 243 -45.50 -36.39 -30.98
N ILE A 244 -44.36 -37.07 -31.14
CA ILE A 244 -44.18 -38.16 -32.10
C ILE A 244 -45.12 -39.33 -31.77
N ALA A 245 -45.25 -39.70 -30.48
CA ALA A 245 -46.18 -40.75 -30.05
C ALA A 245 -47.64 -40.39 -30.34
N SER A 246 -48.04 -39.13 -30.12
CA SER A 246 -49.39 -38.66 -30.44
C SER A 246 -49.66 -38.65 -31.95
N GLN A 247 -48.65 -38.32 -32.77
CA GLN A 247 -48.73 -38.38 -34.24
C GLN A 247 -48.84 -39.82 -34.74
N SER A 248 -48.09 -40.77 -34.17
CA SER A 248 -48.21 -42.18 -34.55
C SER A 248 -49.56 -42.78 -34.16
N GLN A 249 -50.11 -42.39 -33.00
CA GLN A 249 -51.49 -42.75 -32.63
C GLN A 249 -52.52 -42.18 -33.62
N LEU A 250 -52.36 -40.93 -34.07
CA LEU A 250 -53.20 -40.34 -35.10
C LEU A 250 -53.13 -41.09 -36.43
N LEU A 251 -51.93 -41.47 -36.87
CA LEU A 251 -51.74 -42.30 -38.08
C LEU A 251 -52.41 -43.66 -37.96
N SER A 252 -52.25 -44.36 -36.83
CA SER A 252 -52.93 -45.65 -36.61
C SER A 252 -54.47 -45.52 -36.60
N ARG A 253 -54.99 -44.41 -36.06
CA ARG A 253 -56.43 -44.09 -36.12
C ARG A 253 -56.88 -43.85 -37.56
N LEU A 254 -56.12 -43.07 -38.33
CA LEU A 254 -56.38 -42.84 -39.75
C LEU A 254 -56.37 -44.15 -40.55
N GLU A 255 -55.38 -45.02 -40.33
CA GLU A 255 -55.32 -46.34 -40.95
C GLU A 255 -56.55 -47.19 -40.60
N SER A 256 -56.92 -47.26 -39.32
CA SER A 256 -58.12 -48.00 -38.88
C SER A 256 -59.42 -47.42 -39.47
N GLN A 257 -59.51 -46.09 -39.63
CA GLN A 257 -60.66 -45.44 -40.24
C GLN A 257 -60.73 -45.73 -41.74
N VAL A 258 -59.60 -45.71 -42.45
CA VAL A 258 -59.52 -46.08 -43.87
C VAL A 258 -59.91 -47.54 -44.06
N GLU A 259 -59.45 -48.44 -43.20
CA GLU A 259 -59.78 -49.86 -43.26
C GLU A 259 -61.28 -50.11 -42.95
N ALA A 260 -61.84 -49.41 -41.97
CA ALA A 260 -63.27 -49.44 -41.66
C ALA A 260 -64.13 -48.90 -42.82
N ILE A 261 -63.73 -47.79 -43.45
CA ILE A 261 -64.40 -47.24 -44.63
C ILE A 261 -64.30 -48.23 -45.80
N ALA A 262 -63.13 -48.81 -46.04
CA ALA A 262 -62.92 -49.81 -47.09
C ALA A 262 -63.79 -51.06 -46.89
N PHE A 263 -64.04 -51.48 -45.64
CA PHE A 263 -64.94 -52.59 -45.32
C PHE A 263 -66.42 -52.22 -45.44
N GLN A 264 -66.80 -50.98 -45.13
CA GLN A 264 -68.21 -50.52 -45.20
C GLN A 264 -68.66 -50.20 -46.63
N LEU A 265 -67.78 -49.70 -47.50
CA LEU A 265 -68.12 -49.27 -48.86
C LEU A 265 -68.81 -50.36 -49.71
N PRO A 266 -68.35 -51.64 -49.71
CA PRO A 266 -69.02 -52.71 -50.44
C PRO A 266 -70.43 -53.00 -49.92
N SER A 267 -70.63 -52.98 -48.60
CA SER A 267 -71.94 -53.21 -47.99
C SER A 267 -72.94 -52.10 -48.32
N GLN A 268 -72.49 -50.83 -48.33
CA GLN A 268 -73.33 -49.70 -48.77
C GLN A 268 -73.63 -49.76 -50.26
N SER A 269 -72.66 -50.15 -51.09
CA SER A 269 -72.86 -50.35 -52.52
C SER A 269 -73.90 -51.46 -52.81
N GLN A 270 -73.83 -52.58 -52.08
CA GLN A 270 -74.85 -53.64 -52.15
C GLN A 270 -76.22 -53.16 -51.68
N ALA A 271 -76.29 -52.35 -50.62
CA ALA A 271 -77.55 -51.77 -50.15
C ALA A 271 -78.19 -50.85 -51.21
N ILE A 272 -77.39 -50.00 -51.86
CA ILE A 272 -77.85 -49.14 -52.97
C ILE A 272 -78.31 -50.00 -54.16
N ALA A 273 -77.59 -51.06 -54.49
CA ALA A 273 -78.00 -52.00 -55.54
C ALA A 273 -79.31 -52.73 -55.21
N SER A 274 -79.52 -53.10 -53.94
CA SER A 274 -80.80 -53.70 -53.50
C SER A 274 -81.97 -52.70 -53.52
N GLN A 275 -81.71 -51.42 -53.22
CA GLN A 275 -82.70 -50.35 -53.33
C GLN A 275 -83.10 -50.07 -54.78
N SER A 276 -82.14 -50.10 -55.72
CA SER A 276 -82.45 -49.94 -57.15
C SER A 276 -83.24 -51.14 -57.71
N GLN A 277 -82.98 -52.36 -57.21
CA GLN A 277 -83.81 -53.54 -57.50
C GLN A 277 -85.24 -53.40 -56.93
N LEU A 278 -85.41 -52.77 -55.77
CA LEU A 278 -86.73 -52.47 -55.20
C LEU A 278 -87.51 -51.46 -56.04
N LEU A 279 -86.83 -50.42 -56.55
CA LEU A 279 -87.43 -49.42 -57.44
C LEU A 279 -87.92 -50.04 -58.76
N SER A 280 -87.12 -50.92 -59.39
CA SER A 280 -87.55 -51.61 -60.62
C SER A 280 -88.69 -52.61 -60.37
N ARG A 281 -88.74 -53.24 -59.18
CA ARG A 281 -89.90 -54.04 -58.76
C ARG A 281 -91.15 -53.20 -58.54
N LEU A 282 -91.03 -52.02 -57.94
CA LEU A 282 -92.14 -51.07 -57.78
C LEU A 282 -92.64 -50.56 -59.15
N GLU A 283 -91.74 -50.25 -60.06
CA GLU A 283 -92.07 -49.79 -61.41
C GLU A 283 -92.83 -50.88 -62.19
N SER A 284 -92.32 -52.11 -62.20
CA SER A 284 -93.01 -53.26 -62.82
C SER A 284 -94.35 -53.58 -62.15
N GLN A 285 -94.46 -53.47 -60.82
CA GLN A 285 -95.74 -53.62 -60.11
C GLN A 285 -96.75 -52.53 -60.51
N SER A 286 -96.31 -51.27 -60.62
CA SER A 286 -97.20 -50.17 -61.02
C SER A 286 -97.68 -50.32 -62.47
N GLN A 287 -96.83 -50.77 -63.40
CA GLN A 287 -97.22 -51.10 -64.78
C GLN A 287 -98.18 -52.31 -64.84
N ALA A 288 -97.98 -53.33 -64.00
CA ALA A 288 -98.89 -54.46 -63.88
C ALA A 288 -100.27 -54.03 -63.35
N ILE A 289 -100.31 -53.18 -62.33
CA ILE A 289 -101.57 -52.62 -61.82
C ILE A 289 -102.25 -51.76 -62.91
N ALA A 290 -101.51 -50.89 -63.59
CA ALA A 290 -102.05 -50.03 -64.64
C ALA A 290 -102.64 -50.82 -65.83
N SER A 291 -102.08 -51.99 -66.15
CA SER A 291 -102.59 -52.86 -67.22
C SER A 291 -103.74 -53.78 -66.80
N GLN A 292 -103.84 -54.12 -65.51
CA GLN A 292 -104.93 -54.97 -64.97
C GLN A 292 -106.18 -54.17 -64.55
N LEU A 293 -106.04 -52.90 -64.18
CA LEU A 293 -107.15 -52.06 -63.74
C LEU A 293 -108.27 -51.91 -64.82
N PRO A 294 -107.97 -51.72 -66.11
CA PRO A 294 -108.99 -51.62 -67.15
C PRO A 294 -109.74 -52.94 -67.37
N SER A 295 -109.04 -54.08 -67.33
CA SER A 295 -109.68 -55.39 -67.52
C SER A 295 -110.55 -55.78 -66.33
N GLN A 296 -110.13 -55.45 -65.09
CA GLN A 296 -110.97 -55.64 -63.91
C GLN A 296 -112.20 -54.72 -63.90
N SER A 297 -112.06 -53.45 -64.29
CA SER A 297 -113.23 -52.54 -64.36
C SER A 297 -114.23 -52.99 -65.42
N GLN A 298 -113.76 -53.51 -66.55
CA GLN A 298 -114.60 -54.05 -67.62
C GLN A 298 -115.28 -55.37 -67.23
N ALA A 299 -114.62 -56.22 -66.43
CA ALA A 299 -115.22 -57.41 -65.84
C ALA A 299 -116.34 -57.06 -64.85
N ILE A 300 -116.12 -56.06 -63.97
CA ILE A 300 -117.16 -55.58 -63.05
C ILE A 300 -118.33 -54.96 -63.81
N ALA A 301 -118.06 -54.12 -64.82
CA ALA A 301 -119.09 -53.49 -65.65
C ALA A 301 -119.95 -54.50 -66.42
N SER A 302 -119.39 -55.66 -66.80
CA SER A 302 -120.11 -56.73 -67.51
C SER A 302 -120.85 -57.70 -66.58
N GLN A 303 -120.43 -57.84 -65.31
CA GLN A 303 -121.10 -58.70 -64.32
C GLN A 303 -122.22 -57.98 -63.52
N LEU A 304 -122.16 -56.65 -63.38
CA LEU A 304 -123.17 -55.89 -62.63
C LEU A 304 -124.62 -56.08 -63.16
N PRO A 305 -124.87 -56.06 -64.49
CA PRO A 305 -126.21 -56.25 -65.03
C PRO A 305 -126.77 -57.66 -64.80
N SER A 306 -125.93 -58.70 -64.87
CA SER A 306 -126.37 -60.08 -64.65
C SER A 306 -126.65 -60.37 -63.18
N GLN A 307 -125.88 -59.77 -62.24
CA GLN A 307 -126.16 -59.87 -60.81
C GLN A 307 -127.43 -59.13 -60.40
N SER A 308 -127.70 -57.93 -60.95
CA SER A 308 -128.93 -57.19 -60.62
C SER A 308 -130.20 -57.94 -61.09
N GLN A 309 -130.11 -58.62 -62.23
CA GLN A 309 -131.20 -59.43 -62.79
C GLN A 309 -131.42 -60.75 -62.01
N ALA A 310 -130.37 -61.32 -61.43
CA ALA A 310 -130.47 -62.47 -60.52
C ALA A 310 -131.12 -62.11 -59.17
N ILE A 311 -130.80 -60.93 -58.61
CA ILE A 311 -131.40 -60.44 -57.36
C ILE A 311 -132.89 -60.09 -57.57
N ALA A 312 -133.25 -59.47 -58.69
CA ALA A 312 -134.63 -59.14 -59.02
C ALA A 312 -135.54 -60.38 -59.19
N SER A 313 -134.98 -61.54 -59.56
CA SER A 313 -135.71 -62.80 -59.76
C SER A 313 -135.77 -63.71 -58.52
N GLN A 314 -134.88 -63.50 -57.53
CA GLN A 314 -134.86 -64.29 -56.27
C GLN A 314 -135.58 -63.63 -55.08
N LEU A 315 -135.88 -62.32 -55.16
CA LEU A 315 -136.52 -61.59 -54.07
C LEU A 315 -137.94 -62.11 -53.68
N PRO A 316 -138.81 -62.53 -54.62
CA PRO A 316 -140.12 -63.08 -54.27
C PRO A 316 -140.04 -64.41 -53.51
N SER A 317 -139.11 -65.30 -53.89
CA SER A 317 -138.97 -66.64 -53.31
C SER A 317 -138.31 -66.64 -51.92
N GLN A 318 -137.43 -65.68 -51.62
CA GLN A 318 -136.86 -65.53 -50.26
C GLN A 318 -137.86 -64.95 -49.25
N SER A 319 -138.77 -64.07 -49.66
CA SER A 319 -139.80 -63.52 -48.76
C SER A 319 -140.74 -64.62 -48.22
N GLN A 320 -140.97 -65.67 -49.00
CA GLN A 320 -141.84 -66.80 -48.65
C GLN A 320 -141.14 -67.82 -47.73
N ALA A 321 -139.80 -67.88 -47.74
CA ALA A 321 -138.99 -68.73 -46.86
C ALA A 321 -138.78 -68.11 -45.46
N ILE A 322 -138.69 -66.77 -45.36
CA ILE A 322 -138.54 -66.07 -44.06
C ILE A 322 -139.83 -66.13 -43.23
N ALA A 323 -141.00 -66.15 -43.87
CA ALA A 323 -142.28 -66.32 -43.19
C ALA A 323 -142.46 -67.69 -42.50
N SER A 324 -141.65 -68.69 -42.84
CA SER A 324 -141.75 -70.07 -42.30
C SER A 324 -140.65 -70.47 -41.31
N GLN A 325 -139.63 -69.64 -41.06
CA GLN A 325 -138.50 -69.94 -40.15
C GLN A 325 -138.40 -69.07 -38.89
N LEU A 326 -139.29 -68.09 -38.69
CA LEU A 326 -139.25 -67.16 -37.55
C LEU A 326 -139.43 -67.79 -36.14
N PRO A 327 -140.10 -68.94 -35.93
CA PRO A 327 -140.21 -69.51 -34.58
C PRO A 327 -138.92 -70.14 -34.03
N SER A 328 -138.01 -70.65 -34.88
CA SER A 328 -136.87 -71.48 -34.44
C SER A 328 -135.60 -70.71 -34.04
N GLN A 329 -135.48 -69.42 -34.35
CA GLN A 329 -134.30 -68.60 -33.97
C GLN A 329 -134.41 -67.93 -32.59
N SER A 330 -135.62 -67.84 -32.00
CA SER A 330 -135.82 -67.19 -30.69
C SER A 330 -135.13 -67.93 -29.53
N GLN A 331 -134.76 -69.20 -29.71
CA GLN A 331 -134.22 -70.06 -28.66
C GLN A 331 -132.67 -70.08 -28.58
N ALA A 332 -131.95 -69.51 -29.56
CA ALA A 332 -130.49 -69.56 -29.64
C ALA A 332 -129.75 -68.35 -29.03
N ILE A 333 -130.44 -67.21 -28.81
CA ILE A 333 -129.83 -65.97 -28.30
C ILE A 333 -129.66 -65.97 -26.76
N ALA A 334 -130.29 -66.91 -26.04
CA ALA A 334 -130.24 -66.98 -24.58
C ALA A 334 -128.91 -67.48 -23.97
N SER A 335 -127.91 -67.89 -24.76
CA SER A 335 -126.76 -68.69 -24.26
C SER A 335 -125.35 -68.09 -24.39
N GLN A 336 -125.14 -66.85 -24.85
CA GLN A 336 -123.78 -66.32 -25.12
C GLN A 336 -123.34 -65.03 -24.38
N LEU A 337 -124.06 -64.55 -23.37
CA LEU A 337 -123.75 -63.29 -22.67
C LEU A 337 -122.57 -63.26 -21.65
N PRO A 338 -121.92 -64.34 -21.16
CA PRO A 338 -120.89 -64.21 -20.10
C PRO A 338 -119.42 -63.93 -20.52
N SER A 339 -119.02 -64.05 -21.79
CA SER A 339 -117.59 -64.15 -22.16
C SER A 339 -116.81 -62.84 -22.41
N GLN A 340 -117.43 -61.66 -22.31
CA GLN A 340 -116.77 -60.37 -22.62
C GLN A 340 -116.19 -59.61 -21.41
N SER A 341 -116.45 -60.04 -20.17
CA SER A 341 -116.09 -59.26 -18.97
C SER A 341 -114.62 -59.35 -18.53
N GLN A 342 -113.81 -60.23 -19.13
CA GLN A 342 -112.48 -60.60 -18.59
C GLN A 342 -111.28 -59.92 -19.26
N ALA A 343 -111.48 -59.11 -20.32
CA ALA A 343 -110.39 -58.53 -21.11
C ALA A 343 -109.87 -57.15 -20.65
N ILE A 344 -110.51 -56.51 -19.66
CA ILE A 344 -110.22 -55.10 -19.27
C ILE A 344 -109.26 -54.98 -18.06
N ALA A 345 -108.96 -56.08 -17.36
CA ALA A 345 -108.17 -56.04 -16.12
C ALA A 345 -106.64 -56.01 -16.29
N SER A 346 -106.09 -56.10 -17.50
CA SER A 346 -104.68 -56.45 -17.73
C SER A 346 -103.73 -55.29 -18.11
N GLN A 347 -104.19 -54.04 -18.16
CA GLN A 347 -103.43 -52.92 -18.76
C GLN A 347 -102.94 -51.83 -17.79
N LEU A 348 -102.97 -52.03 -16.47
CA LEU A 348 -102.73 -50.94 -15.50
C LEU A 348 -101.46 -51.05 -14.61
N ASP A 349 -100.50 -51.92 -14.94
CA ASP A 349 -99.34 -52.24 -14.05
C ASP A 349 -97.97 -51.71 -14.53
N GLU A 350 -97.89 -51.02 -15.69
CA GLU A 350 -96.60 -50.70 -16.32
C GLU A 350 -96.07 -49.26 -16.04
N SER A 351 -96.86 -48.38 -15.40
CA SER A 351 -96.53 -46.94 -15.28
C SER A 351 -95.91 -46.49 -13.95
N ILE A 352 -95.55 -47.39 -13.01
CA ILE A 352 -95.06 -47.02 -11.66
C ILE A 352 -93.55 -47.26 -11.45
N THR A 353 -92.84 -47.86 -12.40
CA THR A 353 -91.45 -48.33 -12.20
C THR A 353 -90.36 -47.28 -12.50
N GLU A 354 -90.66 -46.19 -13.21
CA GLU A 354 -89.66 -45.17 -13.62
C GLU A 354 -89.34 -44.10 -12.55
N ALA A 355 -90.15 -43.97 -11.50
CA ALA A 355 -90.01 -42.89 -10.50
C ALA A 355 -89.23 -43.28 -9.21
N VAL A 356 -88.83 -44.54 -9.06
CA VAL A 356 -88.22 -45.08 -7.80
C VAL A 356 -86.69 -45.28 -7.91
N ALA A 357 -86.08 -45.03 -9.08
CA ALA A 357 -84.63 -45.23 -9.30
C ALA A 357 -83.73 -44.03 -8.93
N ASP A 358 -84.28 -42.83 -8.69
CA ASP A 358 -83.51 -41.59 -8.48
C ASP A 358 -83.28 -41.21 -7.00
N ILE A 359 -83.78 -42.02 -6.04
CA ILE A 359 -83.64 -41.78 -4.58
C ILE A 359 -82.59 -42.68 -3.92
N THR A 360 -82.18 -43.79 -4.57
CA THR A 360 -81.29 -44.80 -3.97
C THR A 360 -79.78 -44.52 -4.09
N SER A 361 -79.35 -43.42 -4.73
CA SER A 361 -77.91 -43.14 -4.98
C SER A 361 -77.28 -42.02 -4.12
N ILE A 362 -78.03 -41.41 -3.20
CA ILE A 362 -77.58 -40.30 -2.34
C ILE A 362 -77.34 -40.68 -0.87
N VAL A 363 -77.47 -41.95 -0.51
CA VAL A 363 -77.10 -42.50 0.81
C VAL A 363 -75.89 -43.40 0.62
N SER A 364 -74.80 -43.13 1.34
CA SER A 364 -73.58 -43.97 1.25
C SER A 364 -73.82 -45.33 1.91
N SER A 365 -73.58 -46.41 1.18
CA SER A 365 -73.67 -47.77 1.73
C SER A 365 -72.53 -48.11 2.70
N SER A 366 -71.37 -47.44 2.56
CA SER A 366 -70.20 -47.65 3.41
C SER A 366 -70.22 -46.87 4.73
N SER A 367 -70.89 -45.73 4.80
CA SER A 367 -70.92 -44.88 6.00
C SER A 367 -72.33 -44.68 6.58
N GLY A 368 -73.38 -44.97 5.81
CA GLY A 368 -74.78 -44.76 6.19
C GLY A 368 -75.21 -43.29 6.18
N PHE A 369 -74.35 -42.34 5.77
CA PHE A 369 -74.69 -40.92 5.74
C PHE A 369 -75.58 -40.57 4.54
N ASP A 370 -76.56 -39.71 4.80
CA ASP A 370 -77.50 -39.16 3.83
C ASP A 370 -77.04 -37.80 3.30
N TYR A 371 -76.91 -37.70 1.97
CA TYR A 371 -76.48 -36.50 1.27
C TYR A 371 -77.63 -35.66 0.69
N SER A 372 -78.88 -35.98 1.02
CA SER A 372 -80.09 -35.28 0.52
C SER A 372 -80.09 -33.78 0.79
N GLN A 373 -79.44 -33.32 1.87
CA GLN A 373 -79.29 -31.88 2.12
C GLN A 373 -78.33 -31.24 1.12
N LEU A 374 -77.18 -31.86 0.86
CA LEU A 374 -76.21 -31.38 -0.13
C LEU A 374 -76.82 -31.39 -1.54
N ASP A 375 -77.53 -32.46 -1.91
CA ASP A 375 -78.24 -32.57 -3.19
C ASP A 375 -79.24 -31.41 -3.38
N ARG A 376 -80.08 -31.13 -2.38
CA ARG A 376 -81.05 -30.01 -2.44
C ARG A 376 -80.39 -28.64 -2.57
N LEU A 377 -79.30 -28.39 -1.83
CA LEU A 377 -78.57 -27.12 -1.90
C LEU A 377 -77.94 -26.91 -3.28
N LEU A 378 -77.33 -27.95 -3.84
CA LEU A 378 -76.74 -27.91 -5.18
C LEU A 378 -77.80 -27.76 -6.27
N LYS A 379 -78.90 -28.53 -6.19
CA LYS A 379 -80.02 -28.48 -7.13
C LYS A 379 -80.71 -27.11 -7.16
N SER A 380 -80.74 -26.41 -6.03
CA SER A 380 -81.29 -25.06 -5.92
C SER A 380 -80.28 -23.94 -6.25
N GLY A 381 -79.04 -24.29 -6.61
CA GLY A 381 -77.99 -23.32 -6.94
C GLY A 381 -77.48 -22.52 -5.74
N GLN A 382 -77.72 -22.99 -4.52
CA GLN A 382 -77.21 -22.36 -3.28
C GLN A 382 -75.76 -22.79 -3.03
N TRP A 383 -74.86 -22.34 -3.90
CA TRP A 383 -73.46 -22.80 -3.97
C TRP A 383 -72.66 -22.57 -2.68
N GLU A 384 -72.86 -21.45 -2.01
CA GLU A 384 -72.19 -21.13 -0.74
C GLU A 384 -72.61 -22.09 0.37
N ALA A 385 -73.92 -22.31 0.52
CA ALA A 385 -74.47 -23.22 1.51
C ALA A 385 -74.09 -24.69 1.21
N ALA A 386 -74.03 -25.07 -0.07
CA ALA A 386 -73.57 -26.39 -0.49
C ALA A 386 -72.09 -26.62 -0.16
N ASP A 387 -71.25 -25.60 -0.32
CA ASP A 387 -69.82 -25.64 0.03
C ASP A 387 -69.59 -25.78 1.54
N GLU A 388 -70.39 -25.09 2.34
CA GLU A 388 -70.42 -25.29 3.78
C GLU A 388 -70.88 -26.70 4.17
N GLU A 389 -71.96 -27.19 3.56
CA GLU A 389 -72.52 -28.51 3.88
C GLU A 389 -71.55 -29.63 3.47
N THR A 390 -70.84 -29.45 2.35
CA THR A 390 -69.75 -30.37 1.93
C THR A 390 -68.69 -30.50 3.03
N THR A 391 -68.24 -29.37 3.59
CA THR A 391 -67.25 -29.39 4.67
C THR A 391 -67.78 -30.06 5.94
N LYS A 392 -69.03 -29.76 6.32
CA LYS A 392 -69.70 -30.37 7.48
C LYS A 392 -69.82 -31.88 7.30
N MET A 393 -70.23 -32.33 6.13
CA MET A 393 -70.43 -33.74 5.83
C MET A 393 -69.11 -34.51 5.82
N MET A 394 -68.07 -33.97 5.19
CA MET A 394 -66.74 -34.60 5.23
C MET A 394 -66.19 -34.69 6.67
N CYS A 395 -66.44 -33.71 7.53
CA CYS A 395 -66.06 -33.82 8.94
C CYS A 395 -66.87 -34.89 9.69
N ARG A 396 -68.17 -35.03 9.40
CA ARG A 396 -69.04 -36.06 10.01
C ARG A 396 -68.62 -37.47 9.62
N VAL A 397 -68.39 -37.70 8.33
CA VAL A 397 -67.98 -39.01 7.78
C VAL A 397 -66.65 -39.47 8.37
N ALA A 398 -65.70 -38.56 8.57
CA ALA A 398 -64.41 -38.88 9.20
C ALA A 398 -64.48 -38.99 10.74
N GLY A 399 -65.67 -38.86 11.35
CA GLY A 399 -65.85 -38.91 12.81
C GLY A 399 -65.27 -37.70 13.54
N LYS A 400 -65.06 -36.57 12.86
CA LYS A 400 -64.42 -35.35 13.39
C LYS A 400 -65.43 -34.23 13.63
N THR A 401 -66.47 -34.50 14.40
CA THR A 401 -67.56 -33.53 14.65
C THR A 401 -67.18 -32.36 15.55
N SER A 402 -66.12 -32.48 16.35
CA SER A 402 -65.62 -31.43 17.25
C SER A 402 -64.70 -30.40 16.59
N ARG A 403 -64.15 -30.70 15.40
CA ARG A 403 -63.28 -29.80 14.62
C ARG A 403 -63.86 -29.53 13.24
N ARG A 404 -63.69 -28.30 12.71
CA ARG A 404 -64.21 -27.91 11.38
C ARG A 404 -63.25 -28.20 10.22
N TYR A 405 -62.36 -29.16 10.39
CA TYR A 405 -61.35 -29.52 9.40
C TYR A 405 -60.90 -30.98 9.52
N LEU A 406 -60.38 -31.53 8.42
CA LEU A 406 -59.68 -32.80 8.38
C LEU A 406 -58.16 -32.58 8.30
N ASP A 407 -57.38 -33.44 8.95
CA ASP A 407 -55.93 -33.51 8.75
C ASP A 407 -55.56 -34.52 7.65
N ASP A 408 -54.26 -34.66 7.37
CA ASP A 408 -53.78 -35.51 6.28
C ASP A 408 -54.17 -36.98 6.46
N ASP A 409 -54.21 -37.48 7.71
CA ASP A 409 -54.53 -38.87 7.99
C ASP A 409 -56.03 -39.14 7.92
N ASP A 410 -56.86 -38.18 8.31
CA ASP A 410 -58.31 -38.24 8.06
C ASP A 410 -58.62 -38.35 6.56
N ILE A 411 -57.94 -37.53 5.75
CA ILE A 411 -58.20 -37.47 4.29
C ILE A 411 -57.74 -38.77 3.62
N LYS A 412 -56.58 -39.32 3.99
CA LYS A 412 -56.10 -40.61 3.47
C LYS A 412 -57.07 -41.76 3.75
N ASN A 413 -57.72 -41.73 4.91
CA ASN A 413 -58.66 -42.77 5.34
C ASN A 413 -60.12 -42.46 5.00
N PHE A 414 -60.41 -41.33 4.34
CA PHE A 414 -61.77 -40.91 4.03
C PHE A 414 -62.48 -41.95 3.14
N PRO A 415 -63.73 -42.37 3.43
CA PRO A 415 -64.42 -43.38 2.64
C PRO A 415 -64.58 -42.97 1.17
N GLY A 416 -64.20 -43.87 0.26
CA GLY A 416 -64.16 -43.55 -1.18
C GLY A 416 -65.54 -43.43 -1.83
N GLU A 417 -66.54 -44.14 -1.31
CA GLU A 417 -67.92 -44.01 -1.78
C GLU A 417 -68.51 -42.65 -1.42
N ASP A 418 -68.36 -42.22 -0.16
CA ASP A 418 -68.74 -40.89 0.32
C ASP A 418 -68.10 -39.78 -0.52
N LEU A 419 -66.81 -39.91 -0.82
CA LEU A 419 -66.13 -38.93 -1.67
C LEU A 419 -66.70 -38.92 -3.09
N ARG A 420 -67.07 -40.09 -3.63
CA ARG A 420 -67.74 -40.21 -4.94
C ARG A 420 -69.15 -39.63 -4.96
N ILE A 421 -69.91 -39.80 -3.89
CA ILE A 421 -71.25 -39.20 -3.79
C ILE A 421 -71.14 -37.68 -3.74
N ILE A 422 -70.26 -37.14 -2.88
CA ILE A 422 -70.02 -35.70 -2.78
C ILE A 422 -69.60 -35.14 -4.14
N ASP A 423 -68.58 -35.72 -4.76
CA ASP A 423 -68.09 -35.27 -6.06
C ASP A 423 -69.16 -35.37 -7.16
N GLY A 424 -69.84 -36.52 -7.24
CA GLY A 424 -70.89 -36.77 -8.21
C GLY A 424 -72.04 -35.77 -8.11
N LEU A 425 -72.43 -35.37 -6.89
CA LEU A 425 -73.43 -34.32 -6.68
C LEU A 425 -72.95 -32.96 -7.20
N TRP A 426 -71.72 -32.57 -6.88
CA TRP A 426 -71.13 -31.32 -7.39
C TRP A 426 -71.05 -31.32 -8.92
N VAL A 427 -70.59 -32.41 -9.53
CA VAL A 427 -70.48 -32.57 -10.99
C VAL A 427 -71.85 -32.54 -11.66
N LYS A 428 -72.82 -33.31 -11.15
CA LYS A 428 -74.20 -33.40 -11.70
C LYS A 428 -74.86 -32.04 -11.76
N HIS A 429 -74.89 -31.32 -10.63
CA HIS A 429 -75.67 -30.07 -10.52
C HIS A 429 -74.95 -28.85 -11.09
N SER A 430 -73.62 -28.89 -11.22
CA SER A 430 -72.83 -27.84 -11.87
C SER A 430 -72.67 -28.02 -13.39
N ARG A 431 -73.24 -29.08 -13.97
CA ARG A 431 -73.01 -29.49 -15.37
C ARG A 431 -71.53 -29.73 -15.67
N GLY A 432 -70.85 -30.42 -14.76
CA GLY A 432 -69.43 -30.78 -14.85
C GLY A 432 -68.45 -29.65 -14.58
N ARG A 433 -68.90 -28.53 -13.98
CA ARG A 433 -68.03 -27.37 -13.73
C ARG A 433 -67.30 -27.41 -12.39
N PHE A 434 -67.91 -28.02 -11.39
CA PHE A 434 -67.44 -28.04 -10.00
C PHE A 434 -67.34 -29.48 -9.50
N GLY A 435 -66.45 -29.71 -8.54
CA GLY A 435 -66.15 -31.04 -8.01
C GLY A 435 -64.67 -31.22 -7.70
N PHE A 436 -64.35 -32.16 -6.83
CA PHE A 436 -62.98 -32.56 -6.52
C PHE A 436 -62.31 -33.29 -7.70
N SER A 437 -63.05 -34.06 -8.49
CA SER A 437 -62.57 -34.68 -9.74
C SER A 437 -62.16 -33.60 -10.75
N VAL A 438 -62.99 -32.56 -10.91
CA VAL A 438 -62.70 -31.40 -11.77
C VAL A 438 -61.46 -30.66 -11.28
N GLN A 439 -61.37 -30.36 -9.98
CA GLN A 439 -60.19 -29.72 -9.38
C GLN A 439 -58.92 -30.56 -9.56
N LYS A 440 -59.00 -31.87 -9.34
CA LYS A 440 -57.89 -32.80 -9.54
C LYS A 440 -57.43 -32.80 -11.00
N GLN A 441 -58.37 -32.82 -11.95
CA GLN A 441 -58.03 -32.80 -13.37
C GLN A 441 -57.35 -31.48 -13.77
N ILE A 442 -57.82 -30.33 -13.27
CA ILE A 442 -57.16 -29.04 -13.51
C ILE A 442 -55.75 -29.04 -12.89
N TYR A 443 -55.61 -29.59 -11.70
CA TYR A 443 -54.31 -29.73 -11.03
C TYR A 443 -53.32 -30.59 -11.85
N ILE A 444 -53.78 -31.73 -12.40
CA ILE A 444 -52.99 -32.57 -13.31
C ILE A 444 -52.61 -31.80 -14.58
N ASN A 445 -53.56 -31.08 -15.18
CA ASN A 445 -53.32 -30.28 -16.39
C ASN A 445 -52.31 -29.14 -16.14
N CYS A 446 -52.20 -28.65 -14.92
CA CYS A 446 -51.18 -27.66 -14.53
C CYS A 446 -49.77 -28.26 -14.36
N GLY A 447 -49.63 -29.59 -14.44
CA GLY A 447 -48.39 -30.35 -14.23
C GLY A 447 -48.27 -30.99 -12.84
N GLY A 448 -49.32 -30.93 -12.01
CA GLY A 448 -49.33 -31.52 -10.68
C GLY A 448 -49.50 -33.05 -10.71
N LEU A 449 -48.86 -33.74 -9.77
CA LEU A 449 -49.07 -35.18 -9.55
C LEU A 449 -50.01 -35.37 -8.35
N PRO A 450 -51.08 -36.18 -8.45
CA PRO A 450 -52.00 -36.45 -7.34
C PRO A 450 -51.39 -37.45 -6.34
N ASP A 451 -50.19 -37.17 -5.87
CA ASP A 451 -49.41 -38.02 -4.97
C ASP A 451 -49.35 -37.49 -3.52
N GLY A 452 -50.06 -36.38 -3.26
CA GLY A 452 -50.10 -35.73 -1.95
C GLY A 452 -48.89 -34.86 -1.63
N ARG A 453 -47.90 -34.76 -2.53
CA ARG A 453 -46.70 -33.95 -2.32
C ARG A 453 -46.87 -32.55 -2.91
N TYR A 454 -46.17 -31.59 -2.30
CA TYR A 454 -46.19 -30.22 -2.78
C TYR A 454 -45.47 -30.12 -4.13
N PRO A 455 -46.13 -29.65 -5.20
CA PRO A 455 -45.55 -29.63 -6.54
C PRO A 455 -44.59 -28.45 -6.79
N GLY A 456 -44.41 -27.57 -5.80
CA GLY A 456 -43.69 -26.30 -5.95
C GLY A 456 -44.61 -25.14 -6.33
N ASP A 457 -44.14 -23.92 -6.06
CA ASP A 457 -44.94 -22.70 -6.16
C ASP A 457 -45.48 -22.47 -7.57
N THR A 458 -44.68 -22.75 -8.61
CA THR A 458 -45.08 -22.51 -10.00
C THR A 458 -46.32 -23.29 -10.42
N ILE A 459 -46.40 -24.58 -10.08
CA ILE A 459 -47.53 -25.44 -10.43
C ILE A 459 -48.73 -25.09 -9.55
N TRP A 460 -48.49 -24.87 -8.26
CA TRP A 460 -49.54 -24.53 -7.30
C TRP A 460 -50.20 -23.19 -7.61
N GLU A 461 -49.43 -22.16 -7.92
CA GLU A 461 -49.92 -20.84 -8.31
C GLU A 461 -50.70 -20.88 -9.62
N ARG A 462 -50.23 -21.66 -10.61
CA ARG A 462 -50.95 -21.86 -11.88
C ARG A 462 -52.31 -22.52 -11.63
N TYR A 463 -52.32 -23.61 -10.88
CA TYR A 463 -53.56 -24.30 -10.49
C TYR A 463 -54.54 -23.34 -9.79
N CYS A 464 -54.06 -22.58 -8.80
CA CYS A 464 -54.89 -21.60 -8.09
C CYS A 464 -55.39 -20.48 -9.02
N GLY A 465 -54.63 -20.11 -10.06
CA GLY A 465 -55.08 -19.20 -11.10
C GLY A 465 -56.23 -19.78 -11.93
N GLU A 466 -56.09 -21.01 -12.42
CA GLU A 466 -57.08 -21.69 -13.26
C GLU A 466 -58.44 -21.89 -12.54
N VAL A 467 -58.40 -22.29 -11.27
CA VAL A 467 -59.63 -22.44 -10.46
C VAL A 467 -60.16 -21.12 -9.90
N GLY A 468 -59.47 -19.99 -10.14
CA GLY A 468 -59.91 -18.66 -9.71
C GLY A 468 -59.73 -18.37 -8.22
N TRP A 469 -58.76 -19.00 -7.56
CA TRP A 469 -58.39 -18.74 -6.16
C TRP A 469 -57.21 -17.80 -6.00
N ARG A 470 -56.58 -17.40 -7.11
CA ARG A 470 -55.56 -16.36 -7.14
C ARG A 470 -55.94 -15.30 -8.17
N VAL A 471 -56.11 -14.07 -7.71
CA VAL A 471 -56.51 -12.92 -8.54
C VAL A 471 -55.46 -11.82 -8.35
N ASN A 472 -54.94 -11.26 -9.44
CA ASN A 472 -53.90 -10.20 -9.42
C ASN A 472 -52.69 -10.55 -8.53
N GLY A 473 -52.24 -11.81 -8.57
CA GLY A 473 -51.09 -12.30 -7.80
C GLY A 473 -51.37 -12.62 -6.33
N SER A 474 -52.56 -12.30 -5.81
CA SER A 474 -52.96 -12.53 -4.41
C SER A 474 -53.97 -13.67 -4.27
N TYR A 475 -53.85 -14.46 -3.21
CA TYR A 475 -54.82 -15.51 -2.89
C TYR A 475 -56.06 -14.90 -2.25
N ILE A 476 -57.24 -15.31 -2.70
CA ILE A 476 -58.51 -14.84 -2.15
C ILE A 476 -58.87 -15.62 -0.89
N SER A 477 -59.71 -15.04 -0.02
CA SER A 477 -60.27 -15.80 1.11
C SER A 477 -61.54 -16.54 0.70
N TRP A 478 -62.00 -17.50 1.50
CA TRP A 478 -63.28 -18.19 1.24
C TRP A 478 -64.47 -17.22 1.14
N SER A 479 -64.47 -16.16 1.95
CA SER A 479 -65.50 -15.12 1.89
C SER A 479 -65.46 -14.30 0.58
N ASP A 480 -64.35 -14.35 -0.15
CA ASP A 480 -64.19 -13.67 -1.44
C ASP A 480 -64.42 -14.62 -2.64
N CYS A 481 -64.76 -15.90 -2.40
CA CYS A 481 -65.07 -16.85 -3.46
C CYS A 481 -66.36 -16.46 -4.20
N THR A 482 -66.39 -16.75 -5.50
CA THR A 482 -67.57 -16.52 -6.34
C THR A 482 -68.53 -17.71 -6.24
N PHE A 483 -69.60 -17.58 -5.46
CA PHE A 483 -70.64 -18.61 -5.29
C PHE A 483 -71.74 -18.51 -6.36
N SER A 484 -71.35 -18.75 -7.61
CA SER A 484 -72.24 -18.70 -8.77
C SER A 484 -71.89 -19.79 -9.78
N ALA A 485 -72.87 -20.23 -10.57
CA ALA A 485 -72.65 -21.15 -11.70
C ALA A 485 -71.67 -20.57 -12.75
N ALA A 486 -71.50 -19.24 -12.77
CA ALA A 486 -70.55 -18.53 -13.63
C ALA A 486 -69.11 -18.52 -13.10
N ALA A 487 -68.83 -19.05 -11.90
CA ALA A 487 -67.48 -19.11 -11.37
C ALA A 487 -66.54 -19.96 -12.25
N PRO A 488 -65.21 -19.75 -12.17
CA PRO A 488 -64.22 -20.50 -12.95
C PRO A 488 -64.35 -22.03 -12.80
N LEU A 489 -63.85 -22.78 -13.77
CA LEU A 489 -63.90 -24.23 -13.74
C LEU A 489 -63.15 -24.75 -12.49
N GLY A 490 -63.75 -25.66 -11.74
CA GLY A 490 -63.17 -26.19 -10.49
C GLY A 490 -63.16 -25.22 -9.31
N HIS A 491 -63.77 -24.03 -9.41
CA HIS A 491 -63.75 -23.02 -8.34
C HIS A 491 -64.35 -23.52 -7.02
N LEU A 492 -65.31 -24.45 -7.08
CA LEU A 492 -65.97 -25.06 -5.94
C LEU A 492 -65.84 -26.59 -6.03
N PRO A 493 -65.88 -27.31 -4.89
CA PRO A 493 -65.93 -26.80 -3.51
C PRO A 493 -64.60 -26.19 -3.00
N ALA A 494 -64.69 -25.12 -2.21
CA ALA A 494 -63.56 -24.26 -1.81
C ALA A 494 -63.25 -24.32 -0.30
N ARG A 495 -64.26 -24.36 0.58
CA ARG A 495 -64.11 -24.22 2.05
C ARG A 495 -63.31 -25.34 2.70
N PHE A 496 -63.56 -26.59 2.29
CA PHE A 496 -63.06 -27.79 2.95
C PHE A 496 -61.52 -27.81 3.04
N VAL A 497 -60.87 -27.11 2.12
CA VAL A 497 -59.42 -27.13 1.91
C VAL A 497 -58.81 -25.73 1.93
N GLY A 498 -59.63 -24.71 2.27
CA GLY A 498 -59.25 -23.32 2.47
C GLY A 498 -58.87 -22.59 1.19
N VAL A 499 -59.45 -21.41 1.00
CA VAL A 499 -58.90 -20.35 0.16
C VAL A 499 -58.59 -19.22 1.14
N GLY A 500 -57.32 -18.82 1.25
CA GLY A 500 -56.88 -17.75 2.15
C GLY A 500 -55.53 -18.01 2.83
N TRP A 501 -54.63 -17.04 2.71
CA TRP A 501 -53.36 -16.97 3.45
C TRP A 501 -53.50 -15.92 4.55
N TRP A 502 -53.51 -16.31 5.83
CA TRP A 502 -53.28 -15.37 6.94
C TRP A 502 -52.51 -16.08 8.08
N LEU A 503 -51.42 -15.44 8.52
CA LEU A 503 -50.59 -15.76 9.70
C LEU A 503 -49.99 -17.18 9.79
N GLY A 504 -49.03 -17.52 8.92
CA GLY A 504 -48.09 -18.64 9.16
C GLY A 504 -48.62 -20.07 9.01
N PHE A 505 -49.90 -20.27 8.69
CA PHE A 505 -50.54 -21.58 8.49
C PHE A 505 -50.66 -22.03 7.02
N GLY A 506 -50.08 -21.30 6.06
CA GLY A 506 -50.27 -21.52 4.62
C GLY A 506 -49.87 -22.92 4.11
N VAL A 507 -48.91 -23.58 4.75
CA VAL A 507 -48.44 -24.92 4.35
C VAL A 507 -49.49 -26.01 4.65
N GLY A 508 -50.32 -25.83 5.68
CA GLY A 508 -51.30 -26.84 6.10
C GLY A 508 -52.51 -26.97 5.15
N LEU A 509 -52.97 -25.85 4.59
CA LEU A 509 -54.13 -25.83 3.67
C LEU A 509 -53.81 -26.45 2.32
N VAL A 510 -52.64 -26.11 1.79
CA VAL A 510 -52.09 -26.70 0.57
C VAL A 510 -51.96 -28.22 0.73
N ARG A 511 -51.38 -28.67 1.85
CA ARG A 511 -51.22 -30.11 2.15
C ARG A 511 -52.54 -30.88 2.14
N ARG A 512 -53.60 -30.34 2.75
CA ARG A 512 -54.92 -30.98 2.77
C ARG A 512 -55.50 -31.17 1.37
N ARG A 513 -55.35 -30.17 0.49
CA ARG A 513 -55.86 -30.26 -0.88
C ARG A 513 -55.09 -31.30 -1.69
N LEU A 514 -53.78 -31.34 -1.52
CA LEU A 514 -52.94 -32.35 -2.16
C LEU A 514 -53.26 -33.76 -1.64
N ALA A 515 -53.49 -33.91 -0.33
CA ALA A 515 -53.94 -35.16 0.26
C ALA A 515 -55.30 -35.58 -0.32
N LEU A 516 -56.21 -34.63 -0.57
CA LEU A 516 -57.52 -34.90 -1.17
C LEU A 516 -57.40 -35.35 -2.63
N PHE A 517 -56.50 -34.75 -3.41
CA PHE A 517 -56.25 -35.20 -4.78
C PHE A 517 -55.65 -36.60 -4.82
N SER A 518 -54.73 -36.90 -3.91
CA SER A 518 -54.22 -38.27 -3.75
C SER A 518 -55.32 -39.24 -3.35
N ARG A 519 -56.19 -38.87 -2.42
CA ARG A 519 -57.32 -39.71 -2.04
C ARG A 519 -58.29 -39.92 -3.21
N ALA A 520 -58.64 -38.86 -3.93
CA ALA A 520 -59.51 -38.91 -5.10
C ALA A 520 -58.93 -39.83 -6.19
N GLU A 521 -57.62 -39.79 -6.41
CA GLU A 521 -56.92 -40.74 -7.30
C GLU A 521 -57.10 -42.20 -6.84
N THR A 522 -56.84 -42.49 -5.56
CA THR A 522 -57.04 -43.86 -5.03
C THR A 522 -58.50 -44.31 -5.04
N CYS A 523 -59.45 -43.36 -5.01
CA CYS A 523 -60.88 -43.62 -5.06
C CYS A 523 -61.45 -43.71 -6.49
N ARG A 524 -60.61 -43.57 -7.52
CA ARG A 524 -60.98 -43.58 -8.95
C ARG A 524 -62.00 -42.50 -9.33
N LEU A 525 -61.79 -41.30 -8.80
CA LEU A 525 -62.50 -40.08 -9.18
C LEU A 525 -61.88 -39.37 -10.38
#